data_AF-A0A5J4PEQ9-F1
#
_entry.id   AF-A0A5J4PEQ9-F1
#
_cell.length_a   1.000
_cell.length_b   1.000
_cell.length_c   1.000
_cell.angle_alpha   90.00
_cell.angle_beta   90.00
_cell.angle_gamma   90.00
#
_symmetry.space_group_name_H-M   'P 1'
#
loop_
_entity.id
_entity.type
_entity.pdbx_description
1 polymer ?
#
loop_
_entity_poly.entity_id
_entity_poly.type
_entity_poly.pdbx_seq_one_letter_code
_entity_poly.pdbx_strand_id
1 'polypeptide(L)'
;MRTKNKTFSIPLYIQILSGMAVGVFIGIIALQLNGAQFIQDWVYPWGRLFIRLLQLIAIPLVIVSLIKGVIGLKDISKFSRMGGRALIIYVATTIVAITVGLSMGLLVKPGELVDKTQVVHIQKEYQTIAAEKTLVAEQSKGQGPLNFINEIVPHNIFDAITDNGKMLQIIFFVLF
;
A
#
# COMPACT_ATOMS: atom_id res chain seq x y z
N MET A 1 -8.76 46.25 -11.74
CA MET A 1 -9.41 45.90 -10.45
C MET A 1 -9.18 44.42 -10.17
N ARG A 2 -8.42 44.08 -9.13
CA ARG A 2 -8.05 42.69 -8.77
C ARG A 2 -8.86 42.31 -7.53
N THR A 3 -9.95 41.57 -7.70
CA THR A 3 -10.75 41.08 -6.57
C THR A 3 -9.99 39.96 -5.87
N LYS A 4 -9.31 40.32 -4.77
CA LYS A 4 -8.80 39.36 -3.79
C LYS A 4 -9.99 38.75 -3.05
N ASN A 5 -10.58 37.70 -3.59
CA ASN A 5 -11.44 36.83 -2.80
C ASN A 5 -10.53 36.07 -1.81
N LYS A 6 -10.53 36.53 -0.56
CA LYS A 6 -10.02 35.77 0.58
C LYS A 6 -10.99 34.61 0.84
N THR A 7 -10.82 33.51 0.12
CA THR A 7 -11.43 32.25 0.54
C THR A 7 -10.64 31.74 1.73
N PHE A 8 -11.36 31.28 2.75
CA PHE A 8 -10.80 30.63 3.94
C PHE A 8 -10.00 29.41 3.47
N SER A 9 -8.67 29.53 3.39
CA SER A 9 -7.81 28.49 2.82
C SER A 9 -7.61 27.38 3.85
N ILE A 10 -8.60 26.48 3.94
CA ILE A 10 -8.54 25.30 4.80
C ILE A 10 -7.31 24.47 4.38
N PRO A 11 -6.43 24.08 5.31
CA PRO A 11 -5.29 23.20 5.01
C PRO A 11 -5.70 21.89 4.33
N LEU A 12 -4.89 21.43 3.37
CA LEU A 12 -5.19 20.24 2.57
C LEU A 12 -5.39 18.97 3.43
N TYR A 13 -4.60 18.82 4.50
CA TYR A 13 -4.75 17.68 5.40
C TYR A 13 -6.12 17.66 6.11
N ILE A 14 -6.67 18.84 6.44
CA ILE A 14 -8.02 18.97 7.03
C ILE A 14 -9.07 18.64 5.98
N GLN A 15 -8.87 19.06 4.73
CA GLN A 15 -9.77 18.69 3.63
C GLN A 15 -9.83 17.18 3.43
N ILE A 16 -8.68 16.50 3.40
CA ILE A 16 -8.61 15.03 3.26
C ILE A 16 -9.27 14.33 4.46
N LEU A 17 -8.97 14.74 5.69
CA LEU A 17 -9.57 14.16 6.90
C LEU A 17 -11.08 14.36 6.94
N SER A 18 -11.56 15.55 6.57
CA SER A 18 -12.99 15.83 6.49
C SER A 18 -13.67 15.02 5.40
N GLY A 19 -13.05 14.86 4.23
CA GLY A 19 -13.54 14.02 3.13
C GLY A 19 -13.62 12.55 3.51
N MET A 20 -12.62 12.03 4.23
CA MET A 20 -12.63 10.66 4.76
C MET A 20 -13.78 10.46 5.76
N ALA A 21 -13.94 11.39 6.71
CA ALA A 21 -15.03 11.32 7.70
C ALA A 21 -16.41 11.34 7.01
N VAL A 22 -16.63 12.29 6.10
CA VAL A 22 -17.87 12.39 5.32
C VAL A 22 -18.11 11.13 4.48
N GLY A 23 -17.07 10.58 3.85
CA GLY A 23 -17.17 9.34 3.08
C GLY A 23 -17.63 8.15 3.94
N VAL A 24 -17.11 8.02 5.16
CA VAL A 24 -17.56 7.01 6.13
C VAL A 24 -19.02 7.22 6.52
N PHE A 25 -19.42 8.46 6.84
CA PHE A 25 -20.81 8.76 7.20
C PHE A 25 -21.78 8.43 6.05
N ILE A 26 -21.46 8.83 4.82
CA ILE A 26 -22.27 8.52 3.63
C ILE A 26 -22.35 7.00 3.42
N GLY A 27 -21.24 6.28 3.59
CA GLY A 27 -21.21 4.82 3.49
C GLY A 27 -22.15 4.14 4.50
N ILE A 28 -22.13 4.58 5.76
CA ILE A 28 -23.01 4.02 6.81
C ILE A 28 -24.49 4.32 6.49
N ILE A 29 -24.82 5.55 6.09
CA ILE A 29 -26.20 5.93 5.74
C ILE A 29 -26.70 5.12 4.54
N ALA A 30 -25.85 4.91 3.52
CA ALA A 30 -26.22 4.13 2.36
C ALA A 30 -26.49 2.65 2.68
N LEU A 31 -25.77 2.07 3.64
CA LEU A 31 -26.05 0.71 4.12
C LEU A 31 -27.43 0.61 4.78
N GLN A 32 -27.84 1.64 5.54
CA GLN A 32 -29.15 1.67 6.21
C GLN A 32 -30.31 1.86 5.21
N LEU A 33 -30.07 2.57 4.11
CA LEU A 33 -31.09 2.90 3.10
C LEU A 33 -31.09 1.94 1.89
N ASN A 34 -30.37 0.81 1.94
CA ASN A 34 -30.15 -0.10 0.81
C ASN A 34 -29.54 0.61 -0.44
N GLY A 35 -28.85 1.73 -0.25
CA GLY A 35 -28.18 2.52 -1.29
C GLY A 35 -26.80 2.00 -1.70
N ALA A 36 -26.45 0.76 -1.34
CA ALA A 36 -25.14 0.17 -1.63
C ALA A 36 -24.83 0.17 -3.14
N GLN A 37 -25.83 -0.15 -3.96
CA GLN A 37 -25.67 -0.16 -5.42
C GLN A 37 -25.39 1.24 -5.99
N PHE A 38 -26.05 2.28 -5.46
CA PHE A 38 -25.77 3.66 -5.83
C PHE A 38 -24.32 4.06 -5.54
N ILE A 39 -23.78 3.68 -4.38
CA ILE A 39 -22.37 3.94 -4.05
C ILE A 39 -21.44 3.20 -5.01
N GLN A 40 -21.73 1.93 -5.31
CA GLN A 40 -20.90 1.11 -6.23
C GLN A 40 -20.86 1.69 -7.65
N ASP A 41 -21.99 2.21 -8.13
CA ASP A 41 -22.11 2.68 -9.51
C ASP A 41 -21.64 4.12 -9.68
N TRP A 42 -21.84 4.98 -8.68
CA TRP A 42 -21.63 6.43 -8.82
C TRP A 42 -20.48 7.00 -8.00
N VAL A 43 -20.18 6.43 -6.83
CA VAL A 43 -19.16 6.98 -5.91
C VAL A 43 -17.85 6.22 -6.04
N TYR A 44 -17.91 4.89 -6.03
CA TYR A 44 -16.75 4.01 -6.09
C TYR A 44 -15.88 4.19 -7.36
N PRO A 45 -16.43 4.46 -8.57
CA PRO A 45 -15.60 4.72 -9.75
C PRO A 45 -14.67 5.92 -9.60
N TRP A 46 -15.09 6.98 -8.89
CA TRP A 46 -14.23 8.14 -8.62
C TRP A 46 -13.07 7.78 -7.70
N GLY A 47 -13.33 6.98 -6.66
CA GLY A 47 -12.28 6.43 -5.80
C GLY A 47 -11.29 5.58 -6.59
N ARG A 48 -11.78 4.69 -7.46
CA ARG A 48 -10.92 3.88 -8.34
C ARG A 48 -10.10 4.74 -9.30
N LEU A 49 -10.70 5.77 -9.90
CA LEU A 49 -9.99 6.69 -10.78
C LEU A 49 -8.88 7.42 -10.02
N PHE A 50 -9.17 7.92 -8.83
CA PHE A 50 -8.18 8.57 -7.97
C PHE A 50 -6.98 7.64 -7.67
N ILE A 51 -7.24 6.40 -7.26
CA ILE A 51 -6.17 5.41 -7.03
C ILE A 51 -5.37 5.12 -8.30
N ARG A 52 -6.03 4.97 -9.46
CA ARG A 52 -5.35 4.78 -10.75
C ARG A 52 -4.44 5.95 -11.11
N LEU A 53 -4.88 7.18 -10.84
CA LEU A 53 -4.05 8.37 -11.08
C LEU A 53 -2.84 8.41 -10.15
N LEU A 54 -2.98 8.04 -8.87
CA LEU A 54 -1.85 7.92 -7.95
C LEU A 54 -0.86 6.83 -8.37
N GLN A 55 -1.35 5.69 -8.85
CA GLN A 55 -0.50 4.61 -9.35
C GLN A 55 0.22 4.98 -10.64
N LEU A 56 -0.43 5.70 -11.56
CA LEU A 56 0.16 6.16 -12.82
C LEU A 56 1.41 7.02 -12.60
N ILE A 57 1.39 7.90 -11.60
CA ILE A 57 2.51 8.81 -11.31
C ILE A 57 3.61 8.14 -10.48
N ALA A 58 3.34 7.02 -9.82
CA ALA A 58 4.25 6.41 -8.84
C ALA A 58 5.57 5.95 -9.48
N ILE A 59 5.49 5.16 -10.56
CA ILE A 59 6.70 4.59 -11.20
C ILE A 59 7.59 5.69 -11.81
N PRO A 60 7.08 6.63 -12.64
CA PRO A 60 7.92 7.70 -13.19
C PRO A 60 8.55 8.56 -12.10
N LEU A 61 7.81 8.88 -11.04
CA LEU A 61 8.30 9.69 -9.94
C LEU A 61 9.44 9.00 -9.20
N VAL A 62 9.31 7.70 -8.91
CA VAL A 62 10.35 6.93 -8.22
C VAL A 62 11.63 6.89 -9.05
N ILE A 63 11.54 6.57 -10.35
CA ILE A 63 12.71 6.51 -11.24
C ILE A 63 13.43 7.87 -11.27
N VAL A 64 12.71 8.95 -11.55
CA VAL A 64 13.29 10.30 -11.65
C VAL A 64 13.87 10.75 -10.30
N SER A 65 13.15 10.49 -9.20
CA SER A 65 13.60 10.85 -7.86
C SER A 65 14.88 10.11 -7.46
N LEU A 66 14.99 8.82 -7.77
CA LEU A 66 16.17 8.02 -7.46
C LEU A 66 17.37 8.43 -8.31
N ILE A 67 17.21 8.58 -9.63
CA ILE A 67 18.28 9.05 -10.52
C ILE A 67 18.82 10.40 -10.03
N LYS A 68 17.94 11.37 -9.77
CA LYS A 68 18.34 12.68 -9.24
C LYS A 68 19.01 12.57 -7.87
N GLY A 69 18.51 11.69 -7.01
CA GLY A 69 19.05 11.45 -5.68
C GLY A 69 20.47 10.90 -5.72
N VAL A 70 20.75 9.94 -6.60
CA VAL A 70 22.08 9.33 -6.74
C VAL A 70 23.05 10.26 -7.45
N ILE A 71 22.64 10.95 -8.53
CA ILE A 71 23.50 11.93 -9.24
C ILE A 71 23.93 13.07 -8.31
N GLY A 72 23.09 13.47 -7.35
CA GLY A 72 23.43 14.50 -6.36
C GLY A 72 24.54 14.10 -5.38
N LEU A 73 24.93 12.82 -5.33
CA LEU A 73 25.95 12.31 -4.43
C LEU A 73 27.31 12.25 -5.15
N LYS A 74 28.27 13.05 -4.66
CA LYS A 74 29.66 13.06 -5.15
C LYS A 74 30.40 11.73 -4.91
N ASP A 75 29.93 10.91 -3.97
CA ASP A 75 30.54 9.64 -3.59
C ASP A 75 29.45 8.56 -3.39
N ILE A 76 29.42 7.59 -4.29
CA ILE A 76 28.46 6.48 -4.32
C ILE A 76 28.58 5.58 -3.07
N SER A 77 29.75 5.52 -2.41
CA SER A 77 29.96 4.74 -1.19
C SER A 77 29.14 5.30 -0.01
N LYS A 78 28.85 6.61 -0.02
CA LYS A 78 27.98 7.23 0.98
C LYS A 78 26.53 6.79 0.82
N PHE A 79 26.09 6.53 -0.41
CA PHE A 79 24.75 6.01 -0.69
C PHE A 79 24.55 4.62 -0.08
N SER A 80 25.48 3.68 -0.32
CA SER A 80 25.35 2.31 0.19
C SER A 80 25.34 2.25 1.73
N ARG A 81 26.14 3.10 2.39
CA ARG A 81 26.14 3.23 3.86
C ARG A 81 24.84 3.83 4.40
N MET A 82 24.28 4.81 3.70
CA MET A 82 23.00 5.43 4.08
C MET A 82 21.84 4.45 3.91
N GLY A 83 21.80 3.72 2.79
CA GLY A 83 20.83 2.67 2.52
C GLY A 83 20.90 1.54 3.56
N GLY A 84 22.11 1.09 3.90
CA GLY A 84 22.31 0.07 4.94
C GLY A 84 21.80 0.52 6.32
N ARG A 85 22.07 1.76 6.72
CA ARG A 85 21.52 2.34 7.97
C ARG A 85 19.99 2.41 7.93
N ALA A 86 19.42 2.86 6.82
CA ALA A 86 17.97 2.91 6.64
C ALA A 86 17.33 1.52 6.73
N LEU A 87 17.95 0.50 6.12
CA LEU A 87 17.48 -0.89 6.17
C LEU A 87 17.51 -1.44 7.61
N ILE A 88 18.59 -1.20 8.35
CA ILE A 88 18.68 -1.61 9.76
C ILE A 88 17.58 -0.94 10.60
N ILE A 89 17.38 0.37 10.42
CA ILE A 89 16.31 1.11 11.11
C ILE A 89 14.95 0.52 10.76
N TYR A 90 14.67 0.28 9.47
CA TYR A 90 13.41 -0.25 9.00
C TYR A 90 13.12 -1.63 9.59
N VAL A 91 14.09 -2.55 9.52
CA VAL A 91 13.97 -3.90 10.11
C VAL A 91 13.74 -3.82 11.61
N ALA A 92 14.52 -3.01 12.33
CA ALA A 92 14.36 -2.83 13.77
C ALA A 92 12.97 -2.29 14.14
N THR A 93 12.49 -1.25 13.44
CA THR A 93 11.15 -0.70 13.67
C THR A 93 10.04 -1.68 13.31
N THR A 94 10.24 -2.51 12.28
CA THR A 94 9.28 -3.53 11.86
C THR A 94 9.18 -4.64 12.91
N ILE A 95 10.31 -5.10 13.46
CA ILE A 95 10.32 -6.08 14.55
C ILE A 95 9.55 -5.52 15.76
N VAL A 96 9.84 -4.28 16.17
CA VAL A 96 9.13 -3.63 17.28
C VAL A 96 7.63 -3.53 17.01
N ALA A 97 7.23 -3.10 15.81
CA ALA A 97 5.82 -2.98 15.43
C ALA A 97 5.11 -4.35 15.42
N ILE A 98 5.74 -5.39 14.89
CA ILE A 98 5.20 -6.77 14.89
C ILE A 98 5.06 -7.28 16.32
N THR A 99 6.06 -7.08 17.18
CA THR A 99 5.99 -7.49 18.58
C THR A 99 4.81 -6.81 19.28
N VAL A 100 4.67 -5.49 19.17
CA VAL A 100 3.56 -4.75 19.77
C VAL A 100 2.21 -5.20 19.21
N GLY A 101 2.10 -5.36 17.89
CA GLY A 101 0.88 -5.79 17.22
C GLY A 101 0.44 -7.20 17.64
N LEU A 102 1.38 -8.15 17.71
CA LEU A 102 1.12 -9.50 18.20
C LEU A 102 0.76 -9.52 19.68
N SER A 103 1.46 -8.76 20.52
CA SER A 103 1.13 -8.63 21.94
C SER A 103 -0.28 -8.08 22.15
N MET A 104 -0.66 -7.01 21.45
CA MET A 104 -2.03 -6.47 21.49
C MET A 104 -3.05 -7.49 20.96
N GLY A 105 -2.75 -8.18 19.86
CA GLY A 105 -3.63 -9.20 19.28
C GLY A 105 -3.91 -10.36 20.23
N LEU A 106 -2.90 -10.83 20.97
CA LEU A 106 -3.04 -11.88 21.97
C LEU A 106 -3.80 -11.42 23.22
N LEU A 107 -3.71 -10.14 23.59
CA LEU A 107 -4.41 -9.58 24.75
C LEU A 107 -5.88 -9.29 24.47
N VAL A 108 -6.19 -8.65 23.33
CA VAL A 108 -7.55 -8.23 22.97
C VAL A 108 -8.38 -9.41 22.44
N LYS A 109 -7.72 -10.43 21.85
CA LYS A 109 -8.36 -11.62 21.25
C LYS A 109 -9.62 -11.30 20.43
N PRO A 110 -9.53 -10.44 19.40
CA PRO A 110 -10.71 -9.99 18.65
C PRO A 110 -11.50 -11.12 17.98
N GLY A 111 -10.87 -12.29 17.75
CA GLY A 111 -11.52 -13.46 17.16
C GLY A 111 -12.59 -14.13 18.04
N GLU A 112 -12.57 -13.92 19.37
CA GLU A 112 -13.60 -14.47 20.26
C GLU A 112 -14.94 -13.72 20.15
N LEU A 113 -14.92 -12.49 19.62
CA LEU A 113 -16.09 -11.62 19.47
C LEU A 113 -16.89 -11.89 18.18
N VAL A 114 -16.40 -12.77 17.31
CA VAL A 114 -17.03 -13.06 16.01
C VAL A 114 -17.87 -14.33 16.09
N ASP A 115 -19.17 -14.21 15.79
CA ASP A 115 -20.08 -15.35 15.73
C ASP A 115 -19.69 -16.31 14.60
N LYS A 116 -19.43 -17.57 14.96
CA LYS A 116 -18.98 -18.63 14.03
C LYS A 116 -19.97 -18.89 12.90
N THR A 117 -21.24 -18.54 13.06
CA THR A 117 -22.26 -18.67 12.00
C THR A 117 -22.11 -17.61 10.90
N GLN A 118 -21.67 -16.39 11.25
CA GLN A 118 -21.37 -15.32 10.28
C GLN A 118 -20.05 -15.57 9.54
N VAL A 119 -19.09 -16.26 10.18
CA VAL A 119 -17.82 -16.64 9.55
C VAL A 119 -18.06 -17.50 8.31
N VAL A 120 -19.06 -18.39 8.29
CA VAL A 120 -19.33 -19.26 7.13
C VAL A 120 -19.75 -18.47 5.88
N HIS A 121 -20.51 -17.39 6.05
CA HIS A 121 -20.93 -16.54 4.93
C HIS A 121 -19.76 -15.70 4.38
N ILE A 122 -18.97 -15.10 5.27
CA ILE A 122 -17.77 -14.34 4.87
C ILE A 122 -16.74 -15.29 4.23
N GLN A 123 -16.58 -16.49 4.79
CA GLN A 123 -15.60 -17.44 4.28
C GLN A 123 -15.96 -17.95 2.89
N LYS A 124 -17.25 -18.10 2.54
CA LYS A 124 -17.67 -18.41 1.16
C LYS A 124 -17.36 -17.27 0.17
N GLU A 125 -17.52 -16.02 0.58
CA GLU A 125 -17.26 -14.85 -0.27
C GLU A 125 -15.75 -14.62 -0.49
N TYR A 126 -14.92 -14.98 0.50
CA TYR A 126 -13.46 -14.82 0.47
C TYR A 126 -12.68 -16.13 0.24
N GLN A 127 -13.37 -17.25 -0.03
CA GLN A 127 -12.78 -18.59 -0.13
C GLN A 127 -11.77 -18.71 -1.28
N THR A 128 -12.06 -18.06 -2.41
CA THR A 128 -11.17 -18.01 -3.59
C THR A 128 -9.87 -17.28 -3.28
N ILE A 129 -9.95 -16.13 -2.61
CA ILE A 129 -8.77 -15.33 -2.21
C ILE A 129 -7.96 -16.08 -1.14
N ALA A 130 -8.63 -16.73 -0.19
CA ALA A 130 -7.97 -17.53 0.84
C ALA A 130 -7.23 -18.73 0.23
N ALA A 131 -7.88 -19.45 -0.70
CA ALA A 131 -7.29 -20.57 -1.42
C ALA A 131 -6.07 -20.13 -2.25
N GLU A 132 -6.17 -19.01 -2.97
CA GLU A 132 -5.05 -18.45 -3.72
C GLU A 132 -3.87 -18.09 -2.83
N LYS A 133 -4.12 -17.45 -1.67
CA LYS A 133 -3.06 -17.11 -0.71
C LYS A 133 -2.43 -18.33 -0.05
N THR A 134 -3.20 -19.40 0.18
CA THR A 134 -2.64 -20.67 0.69
C THR A 134 -1.76 -21.35 -0.35
N LEU A 135 -2.14 -21.31 -1.64
CA LEU A 135 -1.32 -21.88 -2.72
C LEU A 135 0.00 -21.13 -2.87
N VAL A 136 -0.03 -19.79 -2.79
CA VAL A 136 1.21 -18.98 -2.79
C VAL A 136 2.08 -19.31 -1.58
N ALA A 137 1.49 -19.45 -0.38
CA ALA A 137 2.25 -19.81 0.82
C ALA A 137 2.89 -21.21 0.72
N GLU A 138 2.20 -22.18 0.09
CA GLU A 138 2.75 -23.51 -0.18
C GLU A 138 3.87 -23.47 -1.23
N GLN A 139 3.70 -22.68 -2.29
CA GLN A 139 4.74 -22.44 -3.30
C GLN A 139 5.98 -21.75 -2.70
N SER A 140 5.79 -20.85 -1.73
CA SER A 140 6.88 -20.18 -1.02
C SER A 140 7.62 -21.09 -0.04
N LYS A 141 7.01 -22.18 0.48
CA LYS A 141 7.72 -23.15 1.34
C LYS A 141 8.83 -23.89 0.62
N GLY A 142 8.71 -24.07 -0.71
CA GLY A 142 9.73 -24.70 -1.55
C GLY A 142 10.84 -23.75 -2.02
N GLN A 143 10.69 -22.45 -1.77
CA GLN A 143 11.67 -21.45 -2.18
C GLN A 143 12.78 -21.36 -1.13
N GLY A 144 14.02 -21.51 -1.57
CA GLY A 144 15.18 -21.36 -0.70
C GLY A 144 15.28 -19.94 -0.12
N PRO A 145 16.02 -19.74 0.99
CA PRO A 145 16.17 -18.43 1.65
C PRO A 145 16.76 -17.33 0.76
N LEU A 146 17.39 -17.71 -0.35
CA LEU A 146 17.98 -16.79 -1.32
C LEU A 146 17.03 -16.37 -2.45
N ASN A 147 15.79 -16.90 -2.50
CA ASN A 147 14.87 -16.59 -3.61
C ASN A 147 14.53 -15.10 -3.70
N PHE A 148 14.53 -14.39 -2.57
CA PHE A 148 14.38 -12.93 -2.53
C PHE A 148 15.40 -12.20 -3.41
N ILE A 149 16.62 -12.73 -3.59
CA ILE A 149 17.63 -12.13 -4.48
C ILE A 149 17.17 -12.22 -5.94
N ASN A 150 16.57 -13.35 -6.35
CA ASN A 150 16.01 -13.51 -7.69
C ASN A 150 14.82 -12.57 -7.90
N GLU A 151 14.06 -12.26 -6.84
CA GLU A 151 12.93 -11.32 -6.91
C GLU A 151 13.37 -9.86 -6.97
N ILE A 152 14.57 -9.53 -6.49
CA ILE A 152 15.16 -8.19 -6.59
C ILE A 152 15.65 -7.90 -8.02
N VAL A 153 16.26 -8.89 -8.69
CA VAL A 153 16.88 -8.68 -9.99
C VAL A 153 15.88 -9.02 -11.11
N PRO A 154 15.37 -8.03 -11.87
CA PRO A 154 14.43 -8.32 -12.95
C PRO A 154 15.10 -9.09 -14.08
N HIS A 155 14.41 -10.10 -14.62
CA HIS A 155 14.79 -10.71 -15.90
C HIS A 155 14.56 -9.78 -17.10
N ASN A 156 13.58 -8.87 -16.99
CA ASN A 156 13.26 -7.87 -18.01
C ASN A 156 12.74 -6.59 -17.34
N ILE A 157 13.39 -5.46 -17.62
CA ILE A 157 13.04 -4.16 -17.06
C ILE A 157 11.72 -3.59 -17.61
N PHE A 158 11.39 -3.87 -18.87
CA PHE A 158 10.15 -3.38 -19.48
C PHE A 158 8.92 -4.03 -18.83
N ASP A 159 9.04 -5.30 -18.44
CA ASP A 159 8.00 -6.01 -17.70
C ASP A 159 7.89 -5.50 -16.26
N ALA A 160 9.00 -5.08 -15.65
CA ALA A 160 8.99 -4.50 -14.31
C ALA A 160 8.36 -3.11 -14.28
N ILE A 161 8.62 -2.26 -15.27
CA ILE A 161 8.10 -0.88 -15.34
C ILE A 161 6.59 -0.83 -15.62
N THR A 162 6.02 -1.86 -16.24
CA THR A 162 4.56 -1.92 -16.49
C THR A 162 3.76 -2.41 -15.29
N ASP A 163 4.42 -2.97 -14.28
CA ASP A 163 3.79 -3.56 -13.10
C ASP A 163 4.17 -2.80 -11.82
N ASN A 164 3.19 -2.15 -11.20
CA ASN A 164 3.37 -1.46 -9.92
C ASN A 164 3.76 -2.40 -8.78
N GLY A 165 3.51 -3.71 -8.90
CA GLY A 165 3.93 -4.73 -7.94
C GLY A 165 5.43 -5.01 -7.95
N LYS A 166 6.15 -4.66 -9.02
CA LYS A 166 7.59 -4.94 -9.18
C LYS A 166 8.48 -3.75 -8.83
N MET A 167 8.01 -2.83 -7.97
CA MET A 167 8.75 -1.63 -7.58
C MET A 167 10.17 -1.93 -7.08
N LEU A 168 10.39 -3.01 -6.32
CA LEU A 168 11.73 -3.37 -5.83
C LEU A 168 12.72 -3.62 -6.98
N GLN A 169 12.27 -4.25 -8.06
CA GLN A 169 13.08 -4.51 -9.25
C GLN A 169 13.44 -3.23 -9.99
N ILE A 170 12.49 -2.29 -10.08
CA ILE A 170 12.72 -0.97 -10.67
C ILE A 170 13.75 -0.20 -9.86
N ILE A 171 13.62 -0.20 -8.52
CA ILE A 171 14.58 0.45 -7.62
C ILE A 171 15.98 -0.15 -7.82
N PHE A 172 16.10 -1.48 -7.88
CA PHE A 172 17.38 -2.15 -8.12
C PHE A 172 17.99 -1.72 -9.45
N PHE A 173 17.23 -1.79 -10.55
CA PHE A 173 17.71 -1.39 -11.87
C PHE A 173 18.15 0.08 -11.96
N VAL A 174 17.49 0.99 -11.24
CA VAL A 174 17.88 2.42 -11.26
C VAL A 174 19.20 2.67 -10.53
N LEU A 175 19.56 1.81 -9.56
CA LEU A 175 20.74 1.99 -8.72
C LEU A 175 22.01 1.32 -9.27
N PHE A 176 21.88 0.40 -10.24
CA PHE A 176 22.97 -0.40 -10.80
C PHE A 176 23.04 -0.24 -12.32
#